data_AF-A0A1H7AC44-F1
#
_entry.id   AF-A0A1H7AC44-F1
#
_cell.length_a   1.000
_cell.length_b   1.000
_cell.length_c   1.000
_cell.angle_alpha   90.00
_cell.angle_beta   90.00
_cell.angle_gamma   90.00
#
_symmetry.space_group_name_H-M   'P 1'
#
loop_
_entity.id
_entity.type
_entity.pdbx_description
1 polymer ?
#
loop_
_entity_poly.entity_id
_entity_poly.type
_entity_poly.pdbx_seq_one_letter_code
_entity_poly.pdbx_strand_id
1 'polypeptide(L)'
;MARAYSVDLRSRVIEAALNDGSIRQAAQRFGVGITTATRWVRRWREQGESSARRQGKPRGSCLDPHRDDLLALVEQTRDLTLAEIVAHLRAEHGLNVGTTTVWKFLERQGLTYKKRRHTPPSNNVRT
;
A
#
# COMPACT_ATOMS: atom_id res chain seq x y z
N MET A 1 7.36 -3.35 -17.06
CA MET A 1 7.74 -3.21 -15.63
C MET A 1 9.04 -3.95 -15.39
N ALA A 2 9.99 -3.34 -14.68
CA ALA A 2 11.24 -4.01 -14.31
C ALA A 2 10.96 -4.99 -13.16
N ARG A 3 11.29 -6.27 -13.35
CA ARG A 3 11.15 -7.32 -12.33
C ARG A 3 12.44 -7.44 -11.52
N ALA A 4 12.33 -7.64 -10.22
CA ALA A 4 13.49 -7.95 -9.39
C ALA A 4 14.12 -9.29 -9.81
N TYR A 5 15.45 -9.36 -9.77
CA TYR A 5 16.19 -10.62 -9.83
C TYR A 5 15.77 -11.57 -8.70
N SER A 6 15.82 -12.88 -8.97
CA SER A 6 15.46 -13.94 -8.02
C SER A 6 16.34 -13.90 -6.77
N VAL A 7 15.80 -14.40 -5.66
CA VAL A 7 16.55 -14.51 -4.39
C VAL A 7 17.72 -15.46 -4.54
N ASP A 8 17.54 -16.60 -5.23
CA ASP A 8 18.61 -17.56 -5.51
C ASP A 8 19.81 -16.92 -6.22
N LEU A 9 19.57 -16.14 -7.30
CA LEU A 9 20.66 -15.46 -8.01
C LEU A 9 21.40 -14.48 -7.10
N ARG A 10 20.66 -13.73 -6.27
CA ARG A 10 21.23 -12.77 -5.33
C ARG A 10 22.10 -13.47 -4.30
N SER A 11 21.61 -14.56 -3.71
CA SER A 11 22.33 -15.36 -2.73
C SER A 11 23.63 -15.92 -3.32
N ARG A 12 23.60 -16.49 -4.53
CA ARG A 12 24.80 -17.04 -5.18
C ARG A 12 25.85 -15.98 -5.50
N VAL A 13 25.43 -14.80 -5.94
CA VAL A 13 26.34 -13.68 -6.18
C VAL A 13 26.97 -13.18 -4.88
N ILE A 14 26.18 -13.09 -3.81
CA ILE A 14 26.68 -12.69 -2.48
C ILE A 14 27.69 -13.72 -1.97
N GLU A 15 27.34 -15.01 -2.01
CA GLU A 15 28.19 -16.11 -1.55
C GLU A 15 29.53 -16.13 -2.30
N ALA A 16 29.50 -16.09 -3.64
CA ALA A 16 30.71 -16.04 -4.44
C ALA A 16 31.56 -14.79 -4.13
N ALA A 17 30.93 -13.63 -3.93
CA ALA A 17 31.67 -12.41 -3.60
C ALA A 17 32.32 -12.45 -2.20
N LEU A 18 31.75 -13.21 -1.26
CA LEU A 18 32.31 -13.39 0.09
C LEU A 18 33.42 -14.44 0.11
N ASN A 19 33.26 -15.53 -0.65
CA ASN A 19 34.24 -16.62 -0.71
C ASN A 19 35.45 -16.30 -1.59
N ASP A 20 35.22 -15.73 -2.78
CA ASP A 20 36.29 -15.44 -3.76
C ASP A 20 36.93 -14.05 -3.54
N GLY A 21 36.43 -13.27 -2.57
CA GLY A 21 36.97 -11.95 -2.19
C GLY A 21 36.74 -10.83 -3.21
N SER A 22 36.06 -11.09 -4.34
CA SER A 22 35.89 -10.12 -5.42
C SER A 22 34.45 -10.02 -5.92
N ILE A 23 33.80 -8.88 -5.62
CA ILE A 23 32.46 -8.54 -6.11
C ILE A 23 32.44 -8.45 -7.65
N ARG A 24 33.54 -7.95 -8.25
CA ARG A 24 33.65 -7.81 -9.71
C ARG A 24 33.64 -9.17 -10.40
N GLN A 25 34.41 -10.13 -9.87
CA GLN A 25 34.46 -11.48 -10.43
C GLN A 25 33.12 -12.19 -10.27
N ALA A 26 32.47 -12.08 -9.11
CA ALA A 26 31.12 -12.61 -8.91
C ALA A 26 30.11 -12.00 -9.90
N ALA A 27 30.13 -10.67 -10.08
CA ALA A 27 29.25 -9.99 -11.04
C ALA A 27 29.45 -10.52 -12.48
N GLN A 28 30.70 -10.69 -12.92
CA GLN A 28 31.03 -11.24 -14.23
C GLN A 28 30.59 -12.70 -14.37
N ARG A 29 30.86 -13.55 -13.37
CA ARG A 29 30.50 -14.97 -13.35
C ARG A 29 29.01 -15.21 -13.51
N PHE A 30 28.18 -14.36 -12.89
CA PHE A 30 26.72 -14.50 -12.90
C PHE A 30 26.01 -13.56 -13.90
N GLY A 31 26.75 -12.82 -14.73
CA GLY A 31 26.17 -11.92 -15.74
C GLY A 31 25.36 -10.76 -15.15
N VAL A 32 25.72 -10.28 -13.96
CA VAL A 32 25.05 -9.18 -13.26
C VAL A 32 25.91 -7.92 -13.33
N GLY A 33 25.30 -6.74 -13.44
CA GLY A 33 26.03 -5.47 -13.39
C GLY A 33 26.78 -5.28 -12.06
N ILE A 34 28.03 -4.80 -12.13
CA ILE A 34 28.89 -4.63 -10.95
C ILE A 34 28.24 -3.77 -9.85
N THR A 35 27.55 -2.69 -10.22
CA THR A 35 26.85 -1.82 -9.27
C THR A 35 25.70 -2.53 -8.57
N THR A 36 25.02 -3.46 -9.26
CA THR A 36 23.95 -4.29 -8.69
C THR A 36 24.53 -5.30 -7.71
N ALA A 37 25.60 -6.01 -8.08
CA ALA A 37 26.29 -6.95 -7.19
C ALA A 37 26.82 -6.24 -5.94
N THR A 38 27.46 -5.07 -6.08
CA THR A 38 27.93 -4.26 -4.95
C THR A 38 26.80 -3.89 -4.00
N ARG A 39 25.63 -3.48 -4.53
CA ARG A 39 24.45 -3.18 -3.69
C ARG A 39 23.95 -4.39 -2.91
N TRP A 40 23.99 -5.59 -3.51
CA TRP A 40 23.57 -6.82 -2.83
C TRP A 40 24.54 -7.21 -1.73
N VAL A 41 25.84 -7.23 -2.01
CA VAL A 41 26.88 -7.56 -1.02
C VAL A 41 26.88 -6.56 0.13
N ARG A 42 26.75 -5.26 -0.17
CA ARG A 42 26.67 -4.23 0.88
C ARG A 42 25.48 -4.46 1.81
N ARG A 43 24.29 -4.69 1.24
CA ARG A 43 23.08 -4.94 2.02
C ARG A 43 23.18 -6.21 2.86
N TRP A 44 23.78 -7.26 2.30
CA TRP A 44 24.04 -8.48 3.06
C TRP A 44 24.94 -8.21 4.27
N ARG A 45 26.02 -7.45 4.10
CA ARG A 45 26.92 -7.09 5.20
C ARG A 45 26.25 -6.21 6.27
N GLU A 46 25.40 -5.28 5.85
CA GLU A 46 24.72 -4.35 6.76
C GLU A 46 23.54 -5.01 7.51
N GLN A 47 22.81 -5.94 6.87
CA GLN A 47 21.49 -6.37 7.34
C GLN A 47 21.21 -7.88 7.20
N GLY A 48 22.10 -8.66 6.59
CA GLY A 48 21.85 -10.07 6.29
C GLY A 48 20.74 -10.32 5.26
N GLU A 49 20.33 -9.30 4.48
CA GLU A 49 19.24 -9.42 3.52
C GLU A 49 19.76 -9.78 2.12
N SER A 50 19.39 -10.96 1.61
CA SER A 50 19.58 -11.34 0.20
C SER A 50 18.34 -11.10 -0.66
N SER A 51 17.16 -10.93 -0.04
CA SER A 51 15.89 -10.80 -0.73
C SER A 51 15.70 -9.42 -1.37
N ALA A 52 14.91 -9.39 -2.45
CA ALA A 52 14.45 -8.14 -3.00
C ALA A 52 13.47 -7.49 -2.01
N ARG A 53 13.70 -6.23 -1.67
CA ARG A 53 12.70 -5.45 -0.95
C ARG A 53 11.46 -5.27 -1.82
N ARG A 54 10.34 -5.08 -1.13
CA ARG A 54 9.05 -4.81 -1.76
C ARG A 54 9.19 -3.69 -2.79
N GLN A 55 8.74 -3.98 -4.01
CA GLN A 55 8.61 -3.01 -5.08
C GLN A 55 7.19 -2.43 -5.10
N GLY A 56 7.06 -1.19 -5.53
CA GLY A 56 5.77 -0.50 -5.68
C GLY A 56 5.30 0.23 -4.43
N LYS A 57 4.13 0.87 -4.55
CA LYS A 57 3.51 1.68 -3.49
C LYS A 57 3.33 0.84 -2.22
N PRO A 58 3.65 1.36 -1.02
CA PRO A 58 3.33 0.73 0.26
C PRO A 58 1.85 0.35 0.38
N ARG A 59 1.54 -0.62 1.26
CA ARG A 59 0.16 -1.05 1.50
C ARG A 59 -0.38 -0.10 2.55
N GLY A 60 -1.66 0.25 2.43
CA GLY A 60 -2.35 1.08 3.40
C GLY A 60 -2.77 2.45 2.88
N SER A 61 -3.62 3.10 3.68
CA SER A 61 -4.09 4.47 3.50
C SER A 61 -3.44 5.37 4.55
N CYS A 62 -3.26 6.65 4.24
CA CYS A 62 -2.97 7.67 5.25
C CYS A 62 -4.03 7.76 6.35
N LEU A 63 -5.22 7.17 6.11
CA LEU A 63 -6.31 7.08 7.07
C LEU A 63 -6.22 5.86 7.99
N ASP A 64 -5.32 4.90 7.73
CA ASP A 64 -5.22 3.69 8.54
C ASP A 64 -4.90 3.99 10.03
N PRO A 65 -4.07 5.00 10.38
CA PRO A 65 -3.86 5.39 11.79
C PRO A 65 -5.10 6.00 12.47
N HIS A 66 -6.02 6.58 11.71
CA HIS A 66 -7.23 7.25 12.19
C HIS A 66 -8.47 6.35 12.06
N ARG A 67 -8.24 5.03 11.95
CA ARG A 67 -9.30 4.08 11.64
C ARG A 67 -10.40 4.09 12.67
N ASP A 68 -10.03 4.00 13.94
CA ASP A 68 -11.00 3.78 15.02
C ASP A 68 -11.85 5.03 15.23
N ASP A 69 -11.25 6.22 15.15
CA ASP A 69 -11.96 7.51 15.18
C ASP A 69 -12.98 7.62 14.03
N LEU A 70 -12.57 7.27 12.80
CA LEU A 70 -13.45 7.30 11.63
C LEU A 70 -14.62 6.30 11.73
N LEU A 71 -14.38 5.11 12.29
CA LEU A 71 -15.43 4.12 12.47
C LEU A 71 -16.43 4.56 13.55
N ALA A 72 -15.94 5.10 14.67
CA ALA A 72 -16.80 5.65 15.71
C ALA A 72 -17.66 6.80 15.19
N LEU A 73 -17.08 7.70 14.38
CA LEU A 73 -17.81 8.81 13.76
C LEU A 73 -18.95 8.34 12.85
N VAL A 74 -18.70 7.30 12.03
CA VAL A 74 -19.71 6.72 11.13
C VAL A 74 -20.79 5.95 11.90
N GLU A 75 -20.43 5.28 13.00
CA GLU A 75 -21.40 4.59 13.86
C GLU A 75 -22.32 5.57 14.60
N GLN A 76 -21.77 6.70 15.07
CA GLN A 76 -22.53 7.75 15.75
C GLN A 76 -23.45 8.51 14.79
N THR A 77 -23.04 8.71 13.54
CA THR A 77 -23.76 9.54 12.56
C THR A 77 -24.11 8.75 11.31
N ARG A 78 -25.33 8.19 11.26
CA ARG A 78 -25.78 7.30 10.16
C ARG A 78 -25.86 7.94 8.77
N ASP A 79 -26.04 9.25 8.68
CA ASP A 79 -26.18 9.98 7.40
C ASP A 79 -24.95 10.85 7.07
N LEU A 80 -23.80 10.53 7.66
CA LEU A 80 -22.57 11.26 7.44
C LEU A 80 -22.08 11.14 5.98
N THR A 81 -21.89 12.27 5.34
CA THR A 81 -21.42 12.36 3.95
C THR A 81 -19.90 12.24 3.87
N LEU A 82 -19.39 11.84 2.69
CA LEU A 82 -17.95 11.81 2.44
C LEU A 82 -17.28 13.19 2.61
N ALA A 83 -18.00 14.27 2.31
CA ALA A 83 -17.50 15.64 2.45
C ALA A 83 -17.33 16.03 3.92
N GLU A 84 -18.27 15.63 4.77
CA GLU A 84 -18.20 15.85 6.23
C GLU A 84 -17.05 15.05 6.85
N ILE A 85 -16.81 13.81 6.40
CA ILE A 85 -15.65 13.04 6.84
C ILE A 85 -14.34 13.75 6.44
N VAL A 86 -14.25 14.28 5.23
CA VAL A 86 -13.07 15.07 4.80
C VAL A 86 -12.90 16.31 5.68
N ALA A 87 -13.98 17.01 6.00
CA ALA A 87 -13.94 18.20 6.86
C ALA A 87 -13.48 17.83 8.29
N HIS A 88 -13.99 16.73 8.85
CA HIS A 88 -13.59 16.21 10.14
C HIS A 88 -12.09 15.84 10.16
N LEU A 89 -11.61 15.08 9.15
CA LEU A 89 -10.20 14.73 9.01
C LEU A 89 -9.28 15.95 8.91
N ARG A 90 -9.75 17.02 8.26
CA ARG A 90 -9.01 18.28 8.16
C ARG A 90 -8.98 19.02 9.49
N ALA A 91 -10.10 19.05 10.23
CA ALA A 91 -10.22 19.76 11.50
C ALA A 91 -9.47 19.07 12.64
N GLU A 92 -9.69 17.76 12.83
CA GLU A 92 -9.17 17.01 13.98
C GLU A 92 -7.75 16.49 13.78
N HIS A 93 -7.38 16.15 12.53
CA HIS A 93 -6.09 15.51 12.24
C HIS A 93 -5.20 16.31 11.29
N GLY A 94 -5.65 17.47 10.81
CA GLY A 94 -4.90 18.28 9.84
C GLY A 94 -4.68 17.60 8.48
N LEU A 95 -5.43 16.54 8.18
CA LEU A 95 -5.26 15.73 6.97
C LEU A 95 -6.08 16.30 5.81
N ASN A 96 -5.38 16.73 4.76
CA ASN A 96 -6.02 17.17 3.51
C ASN A 96 -6.14 15.99 2.54
N VAL A 97 -7.27 15.28 2.58
CA VAL A 97 -7.56 14.13 1.73
C VAL A 97 -8.78 14.37 0.84
N GLY A 98 -8.77 13.80 -0.36
CA GLY A 98 -9.94 13.81 -1.26
C GLY A 98 -10.99 12.78 -0.86
N THR A 99 -12.23 13.00 -1.30
CA THR A 99 -13.38 12.10 -1.06
C THR A 99 -13.13 10.67 -1.56
N THR A 100 -12.38 10.48 -2.64
CA THR A 100 -12.03 9.15 -3.15
C THR A 100 -11.16 8.35 -2.17
N THR A 101 -10.29 9.01 -1.42
CA THR A 101 -9.44 8.35 -0.41
C THR A 101 -10.29 7.84 0.75
N VAL A 102 -11.25 8.66 1.19
CA VAL A 102 -12.23 8.29 2.22
C VAL A 102 -13.12 7.15 1.72
N TRP A 103 -13.65 7.24 0.50
CA TRP A 103 -14.49 6.20 -0.09
C TRP A 103 -13.76 4.85 -0.18
N LYS A 104 -12.53 4.82 -0.69
CA LYS A 104 -11.71 3.60 -0.74
C LYS A 104 -11.38 3.06 0.65
N PHE A 105 -11.24 3.93 1.64
CA PHE A 105 -11.03 3.51 3.02
C PHE A 105 -12.28 2.84 3.59
N LEU A 106 -13.46 3.45 3.44
CA LEU A 106 -14.72 2.88 3.92
C LEU A 106 -15.07 1.56 3.21
N GLU A 107 -14.86 1.49 1.89
CA GLU A 107 -15.01 0.27 1.10
C GLU A 107 -14.12 -0.87 1.64
N ARG A 108 -12.86 -0.58 1.99
CA ARG A 108 -11.95 -1.56 2.62
C ARG A 108 -12.42 -2.02 4.00
N GLN A 109 -13.16 -1.21 4.75
CA GLN A 109 -13.74 -1.58 6.05
C GLN A 109 -15.09 -2.29 5.90
N GLY A 110 -15.58 -2.54 4.67
CA GLY A 110 -16.88 -3.17 4.43
C GLY A 110 -18.08 -2.23 4.63
N LEU A 111 -17.83 -0.95 4.91
CA LEU A 111 -18.86 0.08 5.06
C LEU A 111 -19.29 0.55 3.68
N THR A 112 -20.32 -0.10 3.15
CA THR A 112 -20.95 0.27 1.89
C THR A 112 -22.31 0.91 2.15
N TYR A 113 -22.58 2.02 1.47
CA TYR A 113 -23.91 2.62 1.52
C TYR A 113 -24.90 1.67 0.85
N LYS A 114 -25.81 1.09 1.63
CA LYS A 114 -26.85 0.20 1.12
C LYS A 114 -27.85 1.03 0.29
N LYS A 115 -27.76 0.94 -1.04
CA LYS A 115 -28.77 1.51 -1.94
C LYS A 115 -30.10 0.78 -1.74
N ARG A 116 -31.10 1.47 -1.19
CA ARG A 116 -32.50 1.01 -1.23
C ARG A 116 -33.07 1.39 -2.60
N ARG A 117 -33.71 0.44 -3.29
CA ARG A 117 -34.42 0.75 -4.54
C ARG A 117 -35.55 1.72 -4.20
N HIS A 118 -35.64 2.83 -4.93
CA HIS A 118 -36.72 3.77 -4.76
C HIS A 118 -38.04 3.07 -5.10
N THR A 119 -39.01 3.08 -4.18
CA THR A 119 -40.36 2.61 -4.51
C THR A 119 -40.98 3.63 -5.46
N PRO A 120 -41.52 3.23 -6.62
CA PRO A 120 -42.25 4.14 -7.49
C PRO A 120 -43.46 4.73 -6.74
N PRO A 121 -43.77 6.02 -6.92
CA PRO A 121 -44.99 6.59 -6.35
C PRO A 121 -46.22 5.84 -6.87
N SER A 122 -47.16 5.50 -5.98
CA SER A 122 -48.39 4.81 -6.38
C SER A 122 -49.31 5.77 -7.13
N ASN A 123 -49.57 5.49 -8.41
CA ASN A 123 -50.50 6.23 -9.27
C ASN A 123 -52.00 5.97 -8.94
N ASN A 124 -52.35 5.78 -7.68
CA ASN A 124 -53.73 5.51 -7.27
C ASN A 124 -54.41 6.81 -6.81
N VAL A 125 -54.66 7.71 -7.76
CA VAL A 125 -55.69 8.74 -7.62
C VAL A 125 -56.81 8.36 -8.57
N ARG A 126 -57.96 7.98 -8.02
CA ARG A 126 -59.20 7.72 -8.76
C ARG A 126 -60.01 9.01 -8.68
N THR A 127 -60.06 9.75 -9.78
CA THR A 127 -60.98 10.88 -9.99
C THR A 127 -62.41 10.41 -10.10
#